data_AF-A0A1Q7MUV8-F1
#
_entry.id   AF-A0A1Q7MUV8-F1
#
_cell.length_a   1.000
_cell.length_b   1.000
_cell.length_c   1.000
_cell.angle_alpha   90.00
_cell.angle_beta   90.00
_cell.angle_gamma   90.00
#
_symmetry.space_group_name_H-M   'P 1'
#
loop_
_entity.id
_entity.type
_entity.pdbx_description
1 polymer ?
#
loop_
_entity_poly.entity_id
_entity_poly.type
_entity_poly.pdbx_seq_one_letter_code
_entity_poly.pdbx_strand_id
1 'polypeptide(L)'
;MALSQEQVSAGHLSRIVETFTDLFIAAGSPPGAAMFGASREDGGSDLYLNPSAARLAKDLIPANGARPCPPPLDEGDVELLVGHDGDRRLLSS
;
A
#
# COMPACT_ATOMS: atom_id res chain seq x y z
N MET A 1 -2.10 2.67 -6.34
CA MET A 1 -2.09 4.16 -6.30
C MET A 1 -0.74 4.60 -6.81
N ALA A 2 -0.66 5.72 -7.55
CA ALA A 2 0.61 6.25 -8.03
C ALA A 2 0.79 7.67 -7.50
N LEU A 3 1.87 7.91 -6.76
CA LEU A 3 2.25 9.20 -6.22
C LEU A 3 3.38 9.81 -7.04
N SER A 4 3.26 11.09 -7.37
CA SER A 4 4.32 11.88 -7.98
C SER A 4 5.43 12.22 -6.98
N GLN A 5 6.61 12.58 -7.47
CA GLN A 5 7.73 13.07 -6.66
C GLN A 5 7.33 14.25 -5.75
N GLU A 6 6.50 15.17 -6.24
CA GLU A 6 6.02 16.32 -5.48
C GLU A 6 5.15 15.86 -4.30
N GLN A 7 4.26 14.89 -4.52
CA GLN A 7 3.41 14.32 -3.47
C GLN A 7 4.23 13.55 -2.43
N VAL A 8 5.23 12.78 -2.86
CA VAL A 8 6.16 12.09 -1.96
C VAL A 8 6.93 13.11 -1.11
N SER A 9 7.48 14.14 -1.74
CA SER A 9 8.22 15.22 -1.05
C SER A 9 7.34 16.04 -0.10
N ALA A 10 6.04 16.18 -0.42
CA ALA A 10 5.05 16.82 0.43
C ALA A 10 4.54 15.92 1.60
N GLY A 11 5.08 14.70 1.72
CA GLY A 11 4.74 13.74 2.78
C GLY A 11 3.43 12.99 2.58
N HIS A 12 2.88 12.95 1.35
CA HIS A 12 1.63 12.22 1.09
C HIS A 12 1.79 10.72 1.32
N LEU A 13 2.93 10.15 0.94
CA LEU A 13 3.24 8.74 1.18
C LEU A 13 3.14 8.39 2.67
N SER A 14 3.83 9.14 3.53
CA SER A 14 3.81 8.93 4.98
C SER A 14 2.39 9.00 5.53
N ARG A 15 1.61 10.02 5.16
CA ARG A 15 0.23 10.17 5.63
C ARG A 15 -0.67 8.99 5.23
N ILE A 16 -0.52 8.48 4.00
CA ILE A 16 -1.29 7.32 3.52
C ILE A 16 -0.92 6.06 4.31
N VAL A 17 0.38 5.83 4.52
CA VAL A 17 0.88 4.68 5.28
C VAL A 17 0.43 4.75 6.75
N GLU A 18 0.55 5.91 7.39
CA GLU A 18 0.10 6.14 8.77
C GLU A 18 -1.41 5.91 8.89
N THR A 19 -2.21 6.49 8.00
CA THR A 19 -3.68 6.32 8.02
C THR A 19 -4.06 4.85 7.85
N PHE A 20 -3.39 4.13 6.94
CA PHE A 20 -3.66 2.69 6.78
C PHE A 20 -3.18 1.87 7.98
N THR A 21 -2.06 2.24 8.60
CA THR A 21 -1.56 1.59 9.83
C THR A 21 -2.58 1.68 10.95
N ASP A 22 -3.19 2.85 11.15
CA ASP A 22 -4.25 3.03 12.15
C ASP A 22 -5.47 2.15 11.85
N LEU A 23 -5.89 2.07 10.58
CA LEU A 23 -6.99 1.18 10.16
C LEU A 23 -6.67 -0.30 10.37
N PHE A 24 -5.43 -0.72 10.07
CA PHE A 24 -4.96 -2.08 10.27
C PHE A 24 -4.97 -2.46 11.75
N ILE A 25 -4.44 -1.59 12.62
CA ILE A 25 -4.42 -1.79 14.08
C ILE A 25 -5.84 -1.80 14.64
N ALA A 26 -6.70 -0.85 14.23
CA ALA A 26 -8.09 -0.77 14.69
C ALA A 26 -8.91 -2.02 14.30
N ALA A 27 -8.55 -2.67 13.20
CA ALA A 27 -9.14 -3.94 12.76
C ALA A 27 -8.57 -5.17 13.48
N GLY A 28 -7.66 -5.00 14.45
CA GLY A 28 -7.02 -6.08 15.19
C GLY A 28 -5.84 -6.72 14.45
N SER A 29 -5.21 -5.99 13.53
CA SER A 29 -4.07 -6.46 12.73
C SER A 29 -4.35 -7.79 12.01
N PRO A 30 -5.40 -7.87 11.19
CA PRO A 30 -5.83 -9.15 10.60
C PRO A 30 -4.74 -9.73 9.70
N PRO A 31 -4.40 -11.03 9.84
CA PRO A 31 -3.45 -11.68 8.95
C PRO A 31 -3.97 -11.66 7.52
N GLY A 32 -3.06 -11.54 6.56
CA GLY A 32 -3.45 -11.51 5.16
C GLY A 32 -3.86 -10.14 4.62
N ALA A 33 -3.79 -9.06 5.41
CA ALA A 33 -4.06 -7.69 4.97
C ALA A 33 -2.75 -6.88 4.95
N ALA A 34 -2.28 -6.54 3.76
CA ALA A 34 -1.00 -5.84 3.59
C ALA A 34 -1.04 -4.69 2.58
N MET A 35 -0.23 -3.67 2.88
CA MET A 35 0.12 -2.55 2.01
C MET A 35 1.60 -2.65 1.63
N PHE A 36 1.87 -2.38 0.36
CA PHE A 36 3.21 -2.43 -0.21
C PHE A 36 3.52 -1.15 -0.98
N GLY A 37 4.80 -0.85 -1.13
CA GLY A 37 5.29 0.31 -1.87
C GLY A 37 6.40 -0.06 -2.85
N ALA A 38 6.45 0.61 -3.99
CA ALA A 38 7.56 0.59 -4.93
C ALA A 38 8.04 2.03 -5.15
N SER A 39 9.35 2.27 -5.01
CA SER A 39 9.93 3.55 -5.39
C SER A 39 10.14 3.58 -6.89
N ARG A 40 9.89 4.73 -7.53
CA ARG A 40 10.09 4.92 -8.97
C ARG A 40 11.35 5.76 -9.23
N GLU A 41 11.97 5.55 -10.39
CA GLU A 41 13.17 6.30 -10.80
C GLU A 41 12.93 7.82 -10.92
N ASP A 42 11.69 8.23 -11.19
CA ASP A 42 11.27 9.64 -11.25
C ASP A 42 11.07 10.28 -9.86
N GLY A 43 11.36 9.55 -8.78
CA GLY A 43 11.16 9.98 -7.39
C GLY A 43 9.71 9.86 -6.91
N GLY A 44 8.80 9.36 -7.75
CA GLY A 44 7.45 8.97 -7.35
C GLY A 44 7.43 7.65 -6.58
N SER A 45 6.24 7.23 -6.19
CA SER A 45 6.04 5.93 -5.52
C SER A 45 4.69 5.32 -5.88
N ASP A 46 4.69 4.03 -6.18
CA ASP A 46 3.47 3.25 -6.35
C ASP A 46 3.13 2.53 -5.05
N LEU A 47 1.85 2.56 -4.67
CA LEU A 47 1.32 1.87 -3.50
C LEU A 47 0.32 0.80 -3.91
N TYR A 48 0.45 -0.37 -3.33
CA TYR A 48 -0.38 -1.54 -3.58
C TYR A 48 -1.07 -1.98 -2.30
N LEU A 49 -2.35 -2.31 -2.40
CA LEU A 49 -3.15 -2.89 -1.34
C LEU A 49 -3.64 -4.24 -1.85
N ASN A 50 -3.38 -5.32 -1.12
CA ASN A 50 -3.99 -6.59 -1.47
C ASN A 50 -5.52 -6.54 -1.20
N PRO A 51 -6.31 -7.50 -1.70
CA PRO A 51 -7.77 -7.45 -1.56
C PRO A 51 -8.27 -7.36 -0.11
N SER A 52 -7.58 -7.99 0.83
CA SER A 52 -7.92 -7.92 2.26
C SER A 52 -7.66 -6.53 2.84
N ALA A 53 -6.52 -5.92 2.52
CA ALA A 53 -6.20 -4.55 2.90
C ALA A 53 -7.15 -3.53 2.26
N ALA A 54 -7.54 -3.75 1.01
CA ALA A 54 -8.49 -2.89 0.30
C ALA A 54 -9.86 -2.82 1.01
N ARG A 55 -10.30 -3.91 1.66
CA ARG A 55 -11.53 -3.92 2.49
C ARG A 55 -11.42 -3.02 3.72
N LEU A 56 -10.23 -2.90 4.32
CA LEU A 56 -9.97 -2.00 5.44
C LEU A 56 -9.86 -0.54 4.95
N ALA A 57 -9.22 -0.34 3.80
CA ALA A 57 -8.92 0.96 3.20
C ALA A 57 -10.05 1.57 2.34
N LYS A 58 -11.32 1.18 2.58
CA LYS A 58 -12.46 1.52 1.71
C LYS A 58 -12.61 3.03 1.42
N ASP A 59 -12.28 3.87 2.40
CA ASP A 59 -12.38 5.33 2.30
C ASP A 59 -11.05 5.96 1.83
N LEU A 60 -9.92 5.28 2.07
CA LEU A 60 -8.58 5.71 1.68
C LEU A 60 -8.33 5.53 0.18
N ILE A 61 -8.89 4.48 -0.43
CA ILE A 61 -8.82 4.17 -1.87
C ILE A 61 -9.35 5.32 -2.74
N PRO A 62 -10.62 5.75 -2.60
CA PRO A 62 -11.17 6.83 -3.43
C PRO A 62 -10.53 8.18 -3.16
N ALA A 63 -10.14 8.46 -1.91
CA ALA A 63 -9.50 9.73 -1.52
C ALA A 63 -8.12 9.94 -2.19
N ASN A 64 -7.44 8.86 -2.59
CA ASN A 64 -6.09 8.90 -3.16
C ASN A 64 -6.04 8.42 -4.62
N GLY A 65 -7.20 8.30 -5.29
CA GLY A 65 -7.27 7.90 -6.69
C GLY A 65 -6.78 6.47 -6.96
N ALA A 66 -6.84 5.59 -5.96
CA ALA A 66 -6.51 4.18 -6.13
C ALA A 66 -7.44 3.52 -7.15
N ARG A 67 -6.89 2.62 -7.97
CA ARG A 67 -7.66 1.83 -8.94
C ARG A 67 -7.27 0.36 -8.82
N PRO A 68 -8.19 -0.57 -9.11
CA PRO A 68 -7.83 -1.97 -9.30
C PRO A 68 -6.71 -2.10 -10.34
N CYS A 69 -5.71 -2.91 -10.04
CA CYS A 69 -4.59 -3.20 -10.92
C CYS A 69 -4.27 -4.69 -10.85
N PRO A 70 -3.59 -5.26 -11.87
CA PRO A 70 -2.99 -6.58 -11.71
C PRO A 70 -1.95 -6.55 -10.57
N PRO A 71 -1.68 -7.70 -9.93
CA PRO A 71 -0.57 -7.80 -8.98
C PRO A 71 0.76 -7.41 -9.64
N PRO A 72 1.67 -6.74 -8.90
CA PRO A 72 3.01 -6.48 -9.39
C PRO A 72 3.71 -7.81 -9.68
N LEU A 73 4.33 -7.91 -10.86
CA LEU A 73 4.79 -9.18 -11.43
C LEU A 73 6.00 -9.78 -10.70
N ASP A 74 6.79 -8.95 -10.02
CA ASP A 74 8.02 -9.35 -9.33
C ASP A 74 7.99 -8.95 -7.84
N GLU A 75 8.14 -9.92 -6.94
CA GLU A 75 8.17 -9.72 -5.48
C GLU A 75 9.38 -8.86 -5.02
N GLY A 76 10.40 -8.72 -5.87
CA GLY A 76 11.61 -7.92 -5.58
C GLY A 76 11.44 -6.42 -5.77
N ASP A 77 10.39 -5.98 -6.48
CA ASP A 77 10.18 -4.56 -6.81
C ASP A 77 9.31 -3.82 -5.79
N VAL A 78 8.88 -4.51 -4.74
CA VAL A 78 7.92 -4.00 -3.75
C VAL A 78 8.40 -4.27 -2.33
N GLU A 79 8.28 -3.26 -1.48
CA GLU A 79 8.54 -3.32 -0.05
C GLU A 79 7.23 -3.49 0.71
N LEU A 80 7.20 -4.38 1.72
CA LEU A 80 6.09 -4.43 2.67
C LEU A 80 6.14 -3.21 3.58
N LEU A 81 5.12 -2.36 3.52
CA LEU A 81 5.01 -1.15 4.33
C LEU A 81 4.18 -1.38 5.60
N VAL A 82 3.07 -2.13 5.47
CA VAL A 82 2.17 -2.48 6.59
C VAL A 82 1.63 -3.88 6.37
N GLY A 83 1.68 -4.72 7.40
CA GLY A 83 1.22 -6.11 7.38
C GLY A 83 2.11 -6.96 8.30
N HIS A 84 1.89 -8.28 8.29
CA HIS A 84 2.76 -9.22 9.01
C HIS A 84 3.94 -9.67 8.16
N ASP A 85 5.00 -10.16 8.78
CA ASP A 85 6.17 -10.69 8.05
C ASP A 85 5.80 -11.82 7.07
N GLY A 86 4.78 -12.62 7.42
CA GLY A 86 4.24 -13.67 6.56
C GLY A 86 3.50 -13.15 5.33
N ASP A 87 3.07 -11.88 5.34
CA ASP A 87 2.28 -11.27 4.28
C ASP A 87 3.14 -10.80 3.10
N ARG A 88 4.48 -10.82 3.23
CA ARG A 88 5.42 -10.39 2.18
C ARG A 88 5.21 -11.09 0.83
N ARG A 89 4.63 -12.29 0.83
CA ARG A 89 4.36 -13.10 -0.37
C ARG A 89 2.94 -12.96 -0.93
N LEU A 90 2.12 -12.06 -0.36
CA LEU A 90 0.70 -11.96 -0.76
C LEU A 90 0.45 -11.17 -2.04
N LEU A 91 1.47 -10.52 -2.61
CA LEU A 91 1.34 -9.88 -3.91
C LEU A 91 1.46 -10.86 -5.08
N SER A 92 1.96 -12.08 -4.85
CA SER A 92 2.18 -13.10 -5.88
C SER A 92 1.11 -14.21 -5.94
N SER A 93 0.09 -14.16 -5.07
CA SER A 93 -0.94 -15.21 -4.91
C SER A 93 -2.28 -14.90 -5.54
#